data_AF-A0A6H2A244-F1
#
_entry.id   AF-A0A6H2A244-F1
#
_cell.length_a   1.000
_cell.length_b   1.000
_cell.length_c   1.000
_cell.angle_alpha   90.00
_cell.angle_beta   90.00
_cell.angle_gamma   90.00
#
_symmetry.space_group_name_H-M   'P 1'
#
loop_
_entity.id
_entity.type
_entity.pdbx_description
1 polymer ?
#
loop_
_entity_poly.entity_id
_entity_poly.type
_entity_poly.pdbx_seq_one_letter_code
_entity_poly.pdbx_strand_id
1 'polypeptide(L)'
;VARTSPKHFAQFKRSVNKWLAIFGLVSWEVVCLHKELQEPRLAECGVDPSSNLADVTLGTDWGDLPRTAKCMDQTACHEVLHILLAKLTTIAGERWVTERELENEEHAVIRALLQFLFPKLKA
;
A
#
# COMPACT_ATOMS: atom_id res chain seq x y z
N VAL A 1 -21.76 -13.90 10.70
CA VAL A 1 -21.01 -12.94 9.86
C VAL A 1 -19.80 -13.65 9.29
N ALA A 2 -19.60 -13.61 7.97
CA ALA A 2 -18.51 -14.32 7.33
C ALA A 2 -17.19 -13.55 7.55
N ARG A 3 -16.20 -14.20 8.16
CA ARG A 3 -14.91 -13.58 8.47
C ARG A 3 -13.89 -13.84 7.37
N THR A 4 -12.88 -12.99 7.25
CA THR A 4 -11.71 -13.33 6.44
C THR A 4 -10.96 -14.51 7.06
N SER A 5 -10.41 -15.40 6.23
CA SER A 5 -9.79 -16.66 6.65
C SER A 5 -8.27 -16.57 6.49
N PRO A 6 -7.49 -17.50 7.06
CA PRO A 6 -6.06 -17.59 6.81
C PRO A 6 -5.71 -17.70 5.31
N LYS A 7 -6.58 -18.32 4.50
CA LYS A 7 -6.40 -18.38 3.04
C LYS A 7 -6.54 -17.01 2.38
N HIS A 8 -7.51 -16.21 2.83
CA HIS A 8 -7.68 -14.84 2.36
C HIS A 8 -6.47 -13.99 2.74
N PHE A 9 -6.00 -14.10 3.98
CA PHE A 9 -4.80 -13.39 4.44
C PHE A 9 -3.54 -13.80 3.66
N ALA A 10 -3.34 -15.09 3.40
CA ALA A 10 -2.23 -15.55 2.58
C ALA A 10 -2.30 -14.99 1.13
N GLN A 11 -3.50 -14.90 0.55
CA GLN A 11 -3.69 -14.26 -0.76
C GLN A 11 -3.39 -12.77 -0.71
N PHE A 12 -3.91 -12.07 0.29
CA PHE A 12 -3.66 -10.65 0.51
C PHE A 12 -2.16 -10.35 0.64
N LYS A 13 -1.43 -11.10 1.49
CA LYS A 13 0.02 -10.96 1.65
C LYS A 13 0.80 -11.18 0.36
N ARG A 14 0.41 -12.18 -0.45
CA ARG A 14 1.00 -12.39 -1.79
C ARG A 14 0.76 -11.19 -2.70
N SER A 15 -0.45 -10.63 -2.68
CA SER A 15 -0.79 -9.45 -3.46
C SER A 15 -0.04 -8.21 -2.99
N VAL A 16 0.13 -7.99 -1.68
CA VAL A 16 0.95 -6.90 -1.14
C VAL A 16 2.38 -6.99 -1.69
N ASN A 17 3.03 -8.15 -1.56
CA ASN A 17 4.38 -8.35 -2.07
C ASN A 17 4.50 -8.15 -3.59
N LYS A 18 3.50 -8.62 -4.36
CA LYS A 18 3.42 -8.38 -5.80
C LYS A 18 3.40 -6.88 -6.11
N TRP A 19 2.56 -6.11 -5.42
CA TRP A 19 2.42 -4.67 -5.67
C TRP A 19 3.63 -3.86 -5.21
N LEU A 20 4.24 -4.22 -4.07
CA LEU A 20 5.52 -3.62 -3.64
C LEU A 20 6.61 -3.79 -4.70
N ALA A 21 6.72 -4.99 -5.29
CA ALA A 21 7.66 -5.26 -6.37
C ALA A 21 7.33 -4.47 -7.65
N ILE A 22 6.05 -4.38 -8.01
CA ILE A 22 5.59 -3.63 -9.19
C ILE A 22 5.91 -2.14 -9.07
N PHE A 23 5.67 -1.53 -7.91
CA PHE A 23 5.93 -0.11 -7.69
C PHE A 23 7.37 0.21 -7.27
N GLY A 24 8.26 -0.79 -7.24
CA GLY A 24 9.67 -0.59 -6.92
C GLY A 24 9.93 -0.17 -5.46
N LEU A 25 9.02 -0.47 -4.54
CA LEU A 25 9.09 -0.10 -3.12
C LEU A 25 10.02 -1.02 -2.31
N VAL A 26 11.13 -1.46 -2.90
CA VAL A 26 12.06 -2.44 -2.33
C VAL A 26 12.80 -1.94 -1.08
N SER A 27 12.87 -0.63 -0.89
CA SER A 27 13.47 -0.01 0.31
C SER A 27 12.53 0.02 1.50
N TRP A 28 11.25 -0.33 1.33
CA TRP A 28 10.28 -0.38 2.41
C TRP A 28 10.27 -1.75 3.09
N GLU A 29 10.34 -1.76 4.41
CA GLU A 29 10.06 -2.94 5.20
C GLU A 29 8.57 -2.96 5.56
N VAL A 30 7.84 -3.91 4.97
CA VAL A 30 6.38 -3.98 5.10
C VAL A 30 5.96 -5.24 5.82
N VAL A 31 5.26 -5.07 6.94
CA VAL A 31 4.69 -6.16 7.74
C VAL A 31 3.21 -6.33 7.41
N CYS A 32 2.78 -7.54 7.10
CA CYS A 32 1.36 -7.85 6.90
C CYS A 32 0.74 -8.42 8.18
N LEU A 33 -0.40 -7.89 8.61
CA LEU A 33 -1.14 -8.32 9.81
C LEU A 33 -2.56 -8.76 9.45
N HIS A 34 -3.18 -9.58 10.32
CA HIS A 34 -4.56 -10.03 10.19
C HIS A 34 -5.26 -9.92 11.54
N LYS A 35 -6.00 -8.84 11.76
CA LYS A 35 -6.66 -8.53 13.04
C LYS A 35 -7.99 -7.79 12.81
N GLU A 36 -8.75 -7.65 13.88
CA GLU A 36 -9.95 -6.81 13.89
C GLU A 36 -9.54 -5.33 13.82
N LEU A 37 -10.27 -4.56 13.03
CA LEU A 37 -10.03 -3.13 12.83
C LEU A 37 -11.11 -2.33 13.53
N GLN A 38 -10.74 -1.12 13.98
CA GLN A 38 -11.74 -0.15 14.44
C GLN A 38 -12.42 0.46 13.21
N GLU A 39 -13.75 0.64 13.30
CA GLU A 39 -14.62 1.10 12.21
C GLU A 39 -14.75 0.08 11.05
N PRO A 40 -15.80 0.18 10.20
CA PRO A 40 -15.99 -0.77 9.09
C PRO A 40 -14.95 -0.56 7.98
N ARG A 41 -13.73 -1.06 8.20
CA ARG A 41 -12.60 -1.01 7.26
C ARG A 41 -12.22 -2.42 6.83
N LEU A 42 -11.91 -2.59 5.55
CA LEU A 42 -11.48 -3.88 4.99
C LEU A 42 -10.01 -4.16 5.27
N ALA A 43 -9.20 -3.11 5.28
CA ALA A 43 -7.80 -3.09 5.60
C ALA A 43 -7.41 -1.70 6.13
N GLU A 44 -6.22 -1.60 6.72
CA GLU A 44 -5.57 -0.35 7.11
C GLU A 44 -4.08 -0.41 6.77
N CYS A 45 -3.48 0.76 6.57
CA CYS A 45 -2.05 0.93 6.34
C CYS A 45 -1.50 1.97 7.31
N GLY A 46 -0.51 1.57 8.10
CA GLY A 46 0.32 2.44 8.92
C GLY A 46 1.66 2.65 8.23
N VAL A 47 2.15 3.89 8.18
CA VAL A 47 3.41 4.23 7.52
C VAL A 47 4.27 5.10 8.43
N ASP A 48 5.57 4.77 8.46
CA ASP A 48 6.64 5.64 8.92
C ASP A 48 7.57 5.93 7.73
N PRO A 49 7.32 7.03 7.00
CA PRO A 49 8.13 7.39 5.83
C PRO A 49 9.59 7.74 6.18
N SER A 50 9.87 8.11 7.43
CA SER A 50 11.22 8.50 7.86
C SER A 50 12.15 7.29 7.96
N SER A 51 11.61 6.13 8.34
CA SER A 51 12.33 4.86 8.45
C SER A 51 12.02 3.87 7.31
N ASN A 52 11.13 4.25 6.38
CA ASN A 52 10.55 3.36 5.35
C ASN A 52 9.94 2.08 5.94
N LEU A 53 9.31 2.18 7.11
CA LEU A 53 8.56 1.08 7.71
C LEU A 53 7.08 1.24 7.40
N ALA A 54 6.39 0.14 7.13
CA ALA A 54 4.94 0.14 7.01
C ALA A 54 4.33 -1.14 7.57
N ASP A 55 3.11 -1.04 8.09
CA ASP A 55 2.26 -2.18 8.38
C ASP A 55 1.00 -2.11 7.52
N VAL A 56 0.63 -3.25 6.96
CA VAL A 56 -0.59 -3.41 6.19
C VAL A 56 -1.43 -4.48 6.86
N THR A 57 -2.56 -4.08 7.41
CA THR A 57 -3.44 -4.98 8.14
C THR A 57 -4.68 -5.32 7.33
N LEU A 58 -4.94 -6.61 7.14
CA LEU A 58 -6.23 -7.11 6.64
C LEU A 58 -7.23 -7.23 7.80
N GLY A 59 -8.43 -6.66 7.63
CA GLY A 59 -9.52 -6.77 8.58
C GLY A 59 -10.14 -8.17 8.64
N THR A 60 -10.50 -8.62 9.84
CA THR A 60 -11.18 -9.91 10.04
C THR A 60 -12.65 -9.91 9.66
N ASP A 61 -13.32 -8.75 9.72
CA ASP A 61 -14.74 -8.61 9.43
C ASP A 61 -14.95 -7.72 8.20
N TRP A 62 -15.53 -8.29 7.15
CA TRP A 62 -15.86 -7.61 5.91
C TRP A 62 -17.39 -7.48 5.74
N GLY A 63 -18.17 -7.89 6.75
CA GLY A 63 -19.63 -7.99 6.64
C GLY A 63 -20.03 -8.85 5.43
N ASP A 64 -20.89 -8.26 4.59
CA ASP A 64 -21.46 -8.90 3.40
C ASP A 64 -20.60 -8.74 2.13
N LEU A 65 -19.44 -8.07 2.23
CA LEU A 65 -18.60 -7.83 1.06
C LEU A 65 -17.91 -9.12 0.57
N PRO A 66 -17.69 -9.22 -0.76
CA PRO A 66 -17.07 -10.39 -1.36
C PRO A 66 -15.60 -10.53 -0.94
N ARG A 67 -15.20 -11.77 -0.60
CA ARG A 67 -13.83 -12.13 -0.18
C ARG A 67 -13.09 -12.92 -1.27
N THR A 68 -13.27 -12.51 -2.53
CA THR A 68 -12.65 -13.20 -3.68
C THR A 68 -11.16 -12.89 -3.77
N ALA A 69 -10.41 -13.69 -4.52
CA ALA A 69 -9.00 -13.40 -4.81
C ALA A 69 -8.80 -12.02 -5.46
N LYS A 70 -9.74 -11.59 -6.32
CA LYS A 70 -9.73 -10.25 -6.93
C LYS A 70 -9.90 -9.15 -5.87
N CYS A 71 -10.81 -9.32 -4.93
CA CYS A 71 -11.01 -8.36 -3.85
C CYS A 71 -9.76 -8.25 -2.98
N MET A 72 -9.13 -9.38 -2.62
CA MET A 72 -7.87 -9.38 -1.87
C MET A 72 -6.75 -8.66 -2.63
N ASP A 73 -6.65 -8.85 -3.95
CA ASP A 73 -5.64 -8.19 -4.79
C ASP A 73 -5.87 -6.68 -4.90
N GLN A 74 -7.13 -6.25 -5.01
CA GLN A 74 -7.51 -4.84 -5.06
C GLN A 74 -7.27 -4.14 -3.72
N THR A 75 -7.69 -4.74 -2.60
CA THR A 75 -7.43 -4.20 -1.27
C THR A 75 -5.93 -4.11 -1.00
N ALA A 76 -5.15 -5.14 -1.35
CA ALA A 76 -3.70 -5.10 -1.20
C ALA A 76 -3.05 -3.99 -2.05
N CYS A 77 -3.52 -3.79 -3.29
CA CYS A 77 -3.06 -2.69 -4.14
C CYS A 77 -3.33 -1.34 -3.49
N HIS A 78 -4.56 -1.12 -2.99
CA HIS A 78 -4.97 0.10 -2.31
C HIS A 78 -4.02 0.45 -1.17
N GLU A 79 -3.74 -0.50 -0.27
CA GLU A 79 -2.86 -0.25 0.87
C GLU A 79 -1.40 0.03 0.45
N VAL A 80 -0.91 -0.64 -0.61
CA VAL A 80 0.42 -0.35 -1.16
C VAL A 80 0.48 1.02 -1.83
N LEU A 81 -0.61 1.52 -2.41
CA LEU A 81 -0.67 2.89 -2.94
C LEU A 81 -0.58 3.94 -1.82
N HIS A 82 -1.08 3.66 -0.61
CA HIS A 82 -0.82 4.52 0.55
C HIS A 82 0.67 4.58 0.88
N ILE A 83 1.40 3.46 0.80
CA ILE A 83 2.85 3.42 0.99
C ILE A 83 3.57 4.21 -0.11
N LEU A 84 3.16 4.04 -1.37
CA LEU A 84 3.73 4.78 -2.51
C LEU A 84 3.61 6.30 -2.31
N LEU A 85 2.47 6.76 -1.79
CA LEU A 85 2.19 8.18 -1.57
C LEU A 85 2.73 8.71 -0.24
N ALA A 86 3.18 7.85 0.68
CA ALA A 86 3.45 8.20 2.06
C ALA A 86 4.49 9.33 2.21
N LYS A 87 5.56 9.32 1.42
CA LYS A 87 6.58 10.37 1.47
C LYS A 87 6.03 11.70 1.00
N LEU A 88 5.36 11.70 -0.16
CA LEU A 88 4.75 12.90 -0.73
C LEU A 88 3.73 13.53 0.22
N THR A 89 2.82 12.74 0.78
CA THR A 89 1.79 13.27 1.70
C THR A 89 2.39 13.78 3.01
N THR A 90 3.47 13.17 3.48
CA THR A 90 4.17 13.60 4.69
C THR A 90 4.84 14.94 4.48
N ILE A 91 5.65 15.09 3.42
CA ILE A 91 6.34 16.36 3.16
C ILE A 91 5.34 17.49 2.82
N ALA A 92 4.23 17.17 2.15
CA ALA A 92 3.18 18.15 1.86
C ALA A 92 2.49 18.69 3.12
N GLY A 93 2.53 17.94 4.22
CA GLY A 93 2.04 18.37 5.53
C GLY A 93 3.04 19.22 6.32
N GLU A 94 4.31 19.30 5.90
CA GLU A 94 5.34 20.04 6.62
C GLU A 94 5.24 21.55 6.35
N ARG A 95 5.40 22.35 7.40
CA ARG A 95 5.32 23.82 7.33
C ARG A 95 6.41 24.44 6.43
N TRP A 96 7.55 23.78 6.30
CA TRP A 96 8.77 24.34 5.71
C TRP A 96 9.17 23.68 4.40
N VAL A 97 8.29 22.86 3.83
CA VAL A 97 8.56 22.16 2.56
C VAL A 97 8.78 23.18 1.45
N THR A 98 9.80 22.94 0.64
CA THR A 98 10.05 23.71 -0.58
C THR A 98 9.32 23.09 -1.77
N GLU A 99 8.95 23.91 -2.76
CA GLU A 99 8.37 23.43 -4.03
C GLU A 99 9.22 22.33 -4.68
N ARG A 100 10.55 22.51 -4.67
CA ARG A 100 11.50 21.52 -5.21
C ARG A 100 11.44 20.18 -4.48
N GLU A 101 11.27 20.16 -3.16
CA GLU A 101 11.13 18.91 -2.40
C GLU A 101 9.83 18.20 -2.76
N LEU A 102 8.74 18.96 -2.90
CA LEU A 102 7.45 18.44 -3.34
C LEU A 102 7.52 17.84 -4.75
N GLU A 103 8.11 18.56 -5.71
CA GLU A 103 8.33 18.10 -7.07
C GLU A 103 9.18 16.82 -7.13
N ASN A 104 10.18 16.69 -6.26
CA ASN A 104 11.04 15.49 -6.23
C ASN A 104 10.26 14.23 -5.83
N GLU A 105 9.43 14.32 -4.79
CA GLU A 105 8.59 13.21 -4.34
C GLU A 105 7.43 12.94 -5.31
N GLU A 106 6.83 13.99 -5.90
CA GLU A 106 5.84 13.82 -6.97
C GLU A 106 6.44 13.03 -8.15
N HIS A 107 7.63 13.43 -8.61
CA HIS A 107 8.32 12.71 -9.67
C HIS A 107 8.71 11.28 -9.27
N ALA A 108 8.95 11.00 -7.98
CA ALA A 108 9.18 9.63 -7.52
C ALA A 108 7.94 8.75 -7.72
N VAL A 109 6.75 9.26 -7.37
CA VAL A 109 5.47 8.60 -7.62
C VAL A 109 5.23 8.42 -9.12
N ILE A 110 5.41 9.47 -9.92
CA ILE A 110 5.25 9.42 -11.37
C ILE A 110 6.17 8.35 -12.00
N ARG A 111 7.44 8.28 -11.58
CA ARG A 111 8.37 7.25 -12.07
C ARG A 111 7.88 5.84 -11.79
N ALA A 112 7.38 5.58 -10.57
CA ALA A 112 6.83 4.27 -10.22
C ALA A 112 5.60 3.91 -11.08
N LEU A 113 4.70 4.87 -11.31
CA LEU A 113 3.52 4.67 -12.14
C LEU A 113 3.88 4.47 -13.62
N LEU A 114 4.83 5.23 -14.15
CA LEU A 114 5.32 5.05 -15.52
C LEU A 114 5.97 3.68 -15.73
N GLN A 115 6.75 3.18 -14.76
CA GLN A 115 7.32 1.84 -14.84
C GLN A 115 6.24 0.75 -14.84
N PHE A 116 5.17 0.94 -14.05
CA PHE A 116 4.02 0.04 -14.04
C PHE A 116 3.26 0.05 -15.38
N LEU A 117 2.96 1.24 -15.92
CA LEU A 117 2.21 1.40 -17.16
C LEU A 117 3.03 1.01 -18.41
N PHE A 118 4.34 1.23 -18.38
CA PHE A 118 5.25 1.02 -19.50
C PHE A 118 6.49 0.19 -19.12
N PRO A 119 6.35 -1.13 -18.82
CA PRO A 119 7.44 -1.98 -18.30
C PRO A 119 8.64 -2.16 -19.25
N LYS A 120 8.51 -1.74 -20.52
CA LYS A 120 9.55 -1.85 -21.56
C LYS A 120 10.47 -0.63 -21.64
N LEU A 121 10.21 0.44 -20.88
CA LEU A 121 11.13 1.56 -20.71
C LEU A 121 12.16 1.22 -19.63
N LYS A 122 12.94 0.16 -19.83
CA LYS A 122 14.19 -0.02 -19.09
C LYS A 122 15.27 0.69 -19.91
N ALA A 123 15.79 1.79 -19.36
CA ALA A 123 17.04 2.37 -19.82
C ALA A 123 18.18 1.36 -19.62
#